data_AF-A0A7L0HQV4-F1
#
_entry.id   AF-A0A7L0HQV4-F1
#
_cell.length_a   1.000
_cell.length_b   1.000
_cell.length_c   1.000
_cell.angle_alpha   90.00
_cell.angle_beta   90.00
_cell.angle_gamma   90.00
#
_symmetry.space_group_name_H-M   'P 1'
#
loop_
_entity.id
_entity.type
_entity.pdbx_description
1 polymer ?
#
loop_
_entity_poly.entity_id
_entity_poly.type
_entity_poly.pdbx_seq_one_letter_code
_entity_poly.pdbx_strand_id
1 'polypeptide(L)' 'QMTDCLTSVKSVNKTDALSLLTTFGAKRLFDILHEPFLNVPK' A
#
# COMPACT_ATOMS: atom_id res chain seq x y z
N GLN A 1 8.00 -4.42 7.28
CA GLN A 1 7.27 -3.14 7.48
C GLN A 1 6.53 -2.77 6.20
N MET A 2 5.49 -1.93 6.23
CA MET A 2 4.66 -1.60 5.03
C MET A 2 5.51 -1.09 3.85
N THR A 3 6.57 -0.32 4.13
CA THR A 3 7.55 0.13 3.14
C THR A 3 8.23 -1.04 2.41
N ASP A 4 8.60 -2.11 3.11
CA ASP A 4 9.28 -3.27 2.50
C ASP A 4 8.37 -4.02 1.52
N CYS A 5 7.07 -4.13 1.85
CA CYS A 5 6.07 -4.67 0.92
C CYS A 5 5.92 -3.81 -0.32
N LEU A 6 5.81 -2.49 -0.17
CA LEU A 6 5.69 -1.58 -1.31
C LEU A 6 6.93 -1.64 -2.21
N THR A 7 8.13 -1.72 -1.65
CA THR A 7 9.38 -1.83 -2.42
C THR A 7 9.63 -3.21 -3.04
N SER A 8 8.80 -4.22 -2.73
CA SER A 8 8.84 -5.51 -3.44
C SER A 8 8.34 -5.39 -4.88
N VAL A 9 7.59 -4.33 -5.20
CA VAL A 9 7.21 -4.01 -6.58
C VAL A 9 8.41 -3.36 -7.26
N LYS A 10 8.96 -3.99 -8.31
CA LYS A 10 10.21 -3.58 -8.99
C LYS A 10 10.26 -2.09 -9.37
N SER A 11 9.12 -1.47 -9.67
CA SER A 11 9.02 -0.07 -10.07
C SER A 11 8.88 0.92 -8.91
N VAL A 12 8.75 0.45 -7.66
CA VAL A 12 8.50 1.29 -6.49
C VAL A 12 9.78 1.37 -5.65
N ASN A 13 10.30 2.58 -5.47
CA ASN A 13 11.48 2.81 -4.64
C ASN A 13 11.08 3.18 -3.19
N LYS A 14 12.08 3.25 -2.30
CA LYS A 14 11.87 3.55 -0.87
C LYS A 14 11.29 4.96 -0.63
N THR A 15 11.71 5.95 -1.41
CA THR A 15 11.21 7.33 -1.31
C THR A 15 9.74 7.40 -1.66
N ASP A 16 9.35 6.80 -2.78
CA ASP A 16 7.95 6.77 -3.23
C ASP A 16 7.07 6.06 -2.21
N ALA A 17 7.54 4.92 -1.68
CA ALA A 17 6.84 4.18 -0.63
C ALA A 17 6.64 5.03 0.63
N LEU A 18 7.65 5.78 1.07
CA LEU A 18 7.53 6.67 2.24
C LEU A 18 6.62 7.86 1.99
N SER A 19 6.67 8.46 0.79
CA SER A 19 5.77 9.53 0.39
C SER A 19 4.31 9.06 0.41
N LEU A 20 4.02 7.91 -0.19
CA LEU A 20 2.68 7.31 -0.17
C LEU A 20 2.19 7.05 1.27
N LEU A 21 3.04 6.43 2.10
CA LEU A 21 2.68 6.12 3.49
C LEU A 21 2.45 7.38 4.33
N THR A 22 3.22 8.44 4.09
CA THR A 22 3.08 9.71 4.82
C THR A 22 1.83 10.47 4.37
N THR A 23 1.56 10.52 3.06
CA THR A 23 0.43 11.26 2.50
C THR A 23 -0.92 10.62 2.83
N PHE A 24 -1.03 9.30 2.68
CA PHE A 24 -2.32 8.61 2.83
C PHE A 24 -2.47 7.93 4.19
N GLY A 25 -1.35 7.62 4.86
CA GLY A 25 -1.35 6.75 6.04
C GLY A 25 -1.55 5.28 5.66
N ALA A 26 -0.96 4.38 6.45
CA ALA A 26 -1.03 2.94 6.18
C ALA A 26 -2.47 2.40 6.14
N LYS A 27 -3.35 2.92 7.02
CA LYS A 27 -4.75 2.48 7.08
C LYS A 27 -5.54 2.83 5.82
N ARG A 28 -5.43 4.06 5.30
CA ARG A 28 -6.16 4.42 4.08
C ARG A 28 -5.60 3.75 2.84
N LEU A 29 -4.28 3.56 2.77
CA LEU A 29 -3.68 2.76 1.69
C LEU A 29 -4.20 1.33 1.72
N PHE A 30 -4.36 0.74 2.91
CA PHE A 30 -5.00 -0.55 3.04
C PHE A 30 -6.44 -0.51 2.54
N ASP A 31 -7.29 0.41 3.02
CA ASP A 31 -8.67 0.49 2.54
C ASP A 31 -8.73 0.64 1.00
N ILE A 32 -7.95 1.54 0.40
CA ILE A 32 -7.96 1.78 -1.06
C ILE A 32 -7.41 0.60 -1.86
N LEU A 33 -6.34 -0.06 -1.39
CA LEU A 33 -5.68 -1.15 -2.12
C LEU A 33 -6.23 -2.54 -1.79
N HIS A 34 -6.99 -2.66 -0.71
CA HIS A 34 -7.53 -3.94 -0.25
C HIS A 34 -9.03 -4.01 -0.51
N GLU A 35 -9.82 -2.99 -0.15
CA GLU A 35 -11.28 -3.01 -0.30
C GLU A 35 -11.76 -3.38 -1.72
N PRO A 36 -11.21 -2.83 -2.82
CA PRO A 36 -11.68 -3.21 -4.17
C PRO A 36 -11.28 -4.63 -4.59
N PHE A 37 -10.29 -5.25 -3.95
CA PHE A 37 -9.84 -6.61 -4.27
C PHE A 37 -10.37 -7.63 -3.27
N LEU A 38 -11.01 -7.17 -2.19
CA LEU A 38 -11.65 -8.00 -1.18
C LEU A 38 -13.06 -8.43 -1.63
N ASN A 39 -13.18 -8.99 -2.83
CA ASN A 39 -14.34 -9.82 -3.17
C ASN A 39 -14.19 -11.17 -2.44
N VAL A 40 -14.42 -11.20 -1.13
CA VAL A 40 -14.68 -12.46 -0.42
C VAL A 40 -16.17 -12.73 -0.60
N PRO A 41 -16.59 -13.80 -1.31
CA PRO A 41 -17.95 -14.28 -1.17
C PRO A 41 -18.14 -14.67 0.30
N LYS A 42 -19.25 -14.21 0.89
CA LYS A 42 -19.67 -14.60 2.24
C LYS A 42 -19.84 -16.12 2.36
#